data_AF-A0A952TIR9-F1
#
_entry.id   AF-A0A952TIR9-F1
#
_cell.length_a   1.000
_cell.length_b   1.000
_cell.length_c   1.000
_cell.angle_alpha   90.00
_cell.angle_beta   90.00
_cell.angle_gamma   90.00
#
_symmetry.space_group_name_H-M   'P 1'
#
loop_
_entity.id
_entity.type
_entity.pdbx_description
1 polymer ?
#
loop_
_entity_poly.entity_id
_entity_poly.type
_entity_poly.pdbx_seq_one_letter_code
_entity_poly.pdbx_strand_id
1 'polypeptide(L)'
;MKKKTDFGQRIEMLCEQKEITPNELARRISIPRTSVHEWVGASGRVPRNLEHLKKLCDFFDVSASFLLWGEDEKTPTLESFISKTEIHTGLYEITLKKVDPKSKK
;
A
#
# COMPACT_ATOMS: atom_id res chain seq x y z
N MET A 1 9.82 -20.04 -18.62
CA MET A 1 9.55 -18.63 -18.25
C MET A 1 9.07 -18.64 -16.80
N LYS A 2 9.83 -18.09 -15.84
CA LYS A 2 9.47 -18.17 -14.42
C LYS A 2 8.30 -17.22 -14.14
N LYS A 3 7.22 -17.73 -13.55
CA LYS A 3 6.04 -16.94 -13.16
C LYS A 3 6.44 -15.97 -12.06
N LYS A 4 6.37 -14.67 -12.34
CA LYS A 4 6.54 -13.61 -11.36
C LYS A 4 5.32 -13.61 -10.44
N THR A 5 5.51 -13.47 -9.14
CA THR A 5 4.38 -13.37 -8.20
C THR A 5 3.72 -12.00 -8.30
N ASP A 6 2.44 -11.94 -7.95
CA ASP A 6 1.66 -10.70 -7.87
C ASP A 6 2.33 -9.60 -7.01
N PHE A 7 2.95 -9.98 -5.88
CA PHE A 7 3.65 -9.03 -4.99
C PHE A 7 4.79 -8.27 -5.69
N GLY A 8 5.73 -9.01 -6.30
CA GLY A 8 6.85 -8.42 -7.03
C GLY A 8 6.42 -7.60 -8.25
N GLN A 9 5.31 -7.98 -8.90
CA GLN A 9 4.72 -7.20 -10.00
C GLN A 9 4.20 -5.85 -9.53
N ARG A 10 3.50 -5.81 -8.39
CA ARG A 10 3.00 -4.55 -7.81
C ARG A 10 4.12 -3.61 -7.41
N ILE A 11 5.21 -4.12 -6.83
CA ILE A 11 6.37 -3.28 -6.51
C ILE A 11 6.98 -2.67 -7.78
N GLU A 12 7.13 -3.46 -8.85
CA GLU A 12 7.62 -2.93 -10.12
C GLU A 12 6.71 -1.85 -10.71
N MET A 13 5.40 -2.12 -10.74
CA MET A 13 4.41 -1.13 -11.20
C MET A 13 4.50 0.16 -10.39
N LEU A 14 4.61 0.08 -9.06
CA LEU A 14 4.75 1.25 -8.19
C LEU A 14 6.09 1.99 -8.42
N CYS A 15 7.16 1.27 -8.74
CA CYS A 15 8.44 1.88 -9.13
C CYS A 15 8.34 2.63 -10.46
N GLU A 16 7.66 2.04 -11.45
CA GLU A 16 7.40 2.68 -12.75
C GLU A 16 6.56 3.95 -12.59
N GLN A 17 5.49 3.91 -11.77
CA GLN A 17 4.64 5.07 -11.47
C GLN A 17 5.41 6.22 -10.79
N LYS A 18 6.45 5.92 -10.02
CA LYS A 18 7.32 6.93 -9.38
C LYS A 18 8.59 7.23 -10.18
N GLU A 19 8.73 6.67 -11.39
CA GLU A 19 9.90 6.82 -12.26
C GLU A 19 11.24 6.46 -11.58
N ILE A 20 11.22 5.44 -10.72
CA ILE A 20 12.40 4.94 -10.02
C ILE A 20 12.72 3.50 -10.42
N THR A 21 13.98 3.09 -10.25
CA THR A 21 14.37 1.69 -10.42
C THR A 21 14.25 0.92 -9.09
N PRO A 22 14.08 -0.41 -9.11
CA PRO A 22 14.13 -1.22 -7.87
C PRO A 22 15.44 -1.05 -7.07
N ASN A 23 16.54 -0.77 -7.77
CA ASN A 23 17.83 -0.46 -7.13
C ASN A 23 17.83 0.87 -6.40
N GLU A 24 17.14 1.88 -6.93
CA GLU A 24 16.97 3.17 -6.28
C GLU A 24 15.98 3.06 -5.12
N LEU A 25 14.90 2.29 -5.27
CA LEU A 25 13.97 1.96 -4.19
C LEU A 25 14.73 1.43 -2.96
N ALA A 26 15.61 0.44 -3.15
CA ALA A 26 16.42 -0.14 -2.08
C ALA A 26 17.22 0.92 -1.30
N ARG A 27 17.77 1.92 -1.99
CA ARG A 27 18.49 3.05 -1.37
C ARG A 27 17.53 3.96 -0.60
N ARG A 28 16.38 4.29 -1.19
CA ARG A 28 15.38 5.19 -0.60
C ARG A 28 14.79 4.64 0.70
N ILE A 29 14.49 3.34 0.75
CA ILE A 29 13.92 2.69 1.95
C ILE A 29 15.00 2.15 2.91
N SER A 30 16.29 2.33 2.57
CA SER A 30 17.43 1.83 3.34
C SER A 30 17.33 0.31 3.62
N ILE A 31 17.15 -0.46 2.56
CA ILE A 31 17.10 -1.93 2.59
C ILE A 31 18.12 -2.49 1.60
N PRO A 32 18.79 -3.62 1.89
CA PRO A 32 19.72 -4.24 0.95
C PRO A 32 19.10 -4.49 -0.42
N ARG A 33 19.83 -4.17 -1.49
CA ARG A 33 19.41 -4.41 -2.89
C ARG A 33 19.06 -5.88 -3.14
N THR A 34 19.77 -6.80 -2.49
CA THR A 34 19.50 -8.25 -2.57
C THR A 34 18.09 -8.58 -2.12
N SER A 35 17.63 -8.00 -1.01
CA SER A 35 16.26 -8.19 -0.52
C SER A 35 15.23 -7.65 -1.50
N VAL A 36 15.44 -6.46 -2.06
CA VAL A 36 14.51 -5.89 -3.06
C VAL A 36 14.48 -6.72 -4.34
N HIS A 37 15.62 -7.22 -4.80
CA HIS A 37 15.70 -8.13 -5.94
C HIS A 37 15.00 -9.48 -5.67
N GLU A 38 15.03 -10.01 -4.46
CA GLU A 38 14.28 -11.22 -4.09
C GLU A 38 12.76 -11.01 -4.12
N TRP A 39 12.30 -9.80 -3.83
CA TRP A 39 10.88 -9.44 -3.83
C TRP A 39 10.34 -9.24 -5.24
N VAL A 40 11.09 -8.48 -6.04
CA VAL A 40 10.72 -8.09 -7.40
C VAL A 40 10.99 -9.19 -8.42
N GLY A 41 12.07 -9.94 -8.21
CA GLY A 41 12.56 -10.95 -9.15
C GLY A 41 11.70 -12.22 -9.22
N ALA A 42 12.23 -13.24 -9.90
CA ALA A 42 11.50 -14.48 -10.20
C ALA A 42 11.09 -15.30 -8.95
N SER A 43 11.68 -15.02 -7.79
CA SER A 43 11.27 -15.62 -6.51
C SER A 43 9.99 -15.02 -5.96
N GLY A 44 9.75 -13.73 -6.22
CA GLY A 44 8.51 -13.07 -5.82
C GLY A 44 8.25 -13.09 -4.30
N ARG A 45 9.32 -13.07 -3.51
CA ARG A 45 9.23 -13.38 -2.10
C ARG A 45 8.66 -12.20 -1.33
N VAL A 46 7.67 -12.44 -0.49
CA VAL A 46 7.18 -11.42 0.45
C VAL A 46 8.23 -11.18 1.54
N PRO A 47 8.44 -9.93 2.01
CA PRO A 47 9.36 -9.63 3.10
C PRO A 47 9.00 -10.44 4.36
N ARG A 48 9.98 -11.17 4.91
CA ARG A 48 9.83 -11.87 6.19
C ARG A 48 9.75 -10.91 7.38
N ASN A 49 10.38 -9.74 7.26
CA ASN A 49 10.35 -8.69 8.27
C ASN A 49 9.19 -7.73 7.95
N LEU A 50 8.25 -7.59 8.89
CA LEU A 50 7.12 -6.66 8.76
C LEU A 50 7.56 -5.19 8.70
N GLU A 51 8.71 -4.83 9.27
CA GLU A 51 9.26 -3.47 9.15
C GLU A 51 9.61 -3.12 7.69
N HIS A 52 10.08 -4.11 6.91
CA HIS A 52 10.36 -3.91 5.50
C HIS A 52 9.07 -3.67 4.72
N LEU A 53 8.01 -4.42 5.04
CA LEU A 53 6.70 -4.20 4.46
C LEU A 53 6.17 -2.81 4.82
N LYS A 54 6.27 -2.40 6.10
CA LYS A 54 5.89 -1.06 6.54
C LYS A 54 6.62 0.03 5.77
N LYS A 55 7.94 -0.08 5.60
CA LYS A 55 8.74 0.87 4.82
C LYS A 55 8.30 0.97 3.36
N LEU A 56 7.90 -0.15 2.74
CA LEU A 56 7.34 -0.13 1.38
C LEU A 56 5.99 0.60 1.37
N CYS A 57 5.09 0.26 2.30
CA CYS A 57 3.79 0.93 2.45
C CYS A 57 3.96 2.45 2.64
N ASP A 58 4.84 2.86 3.55
CA ASP A 58 5.10 4.27 3.86
C ASP A 58 5.73 5.01 2.67
N PHE A 59 6.61 4.36 1.91
CA PHE A 59 7.27 4.97 0.75
C PHE A 59 6.31 5.13 -0.45
N PHE A 60 5.45 4.14 -0.68
CA PHE A 60 4.50 4.14 -1.78
C PHE A 60 3.15 4.77 -1.42
N ASP A 61 2.91 5.06 -0.15
CA ASP A 61 1.63 5.54 0.40
C ASP A 61 0.47 4.61 0.07
N VAL A 62 0.69 3.30 0.26
CA VAL A 62 -0.28 2.23 -0.01
C VAL A 62 -0.49 1.36 1.22
N SER A 63 -1.60 0.64 1.27
CA SER A 63 -1.86 -0.32 2.34
C SER A 63 -1.02 -1.58 2.17
N ALA A 64 -0.75 -2.26 3.29
CA ALA A 64 -0.14 -3.59 3.26
C ALA A 64 -1.03 -4.58 2.50
N SER A 65 -2.35 -4.43 2.60
CA SER A 65 -3.31 -5.31 1.93
C SER A 65 -3.22 -5.21 0.41
N PHE A 66 -3.08 -3.99 -0.12
CA PHE A 66 -2.87 -3.76 -1.53
C PHE A 66 -1.57 -4.39 -2.02
N LEU A 67 -0.46 -4.16 -1.31
CA LEU A 67 0.83 -4.73 -1.71
C LEU A 67 0.79 -6.26 -1.72
N LEU A 68 0.22 -6.89 -0.69
CA LEU A 68 0.21 -8.34 -0.51
C LEU A 68 -0.83 -9.07 -1.37
N TRP A 69 -2.07 -8.55 -1.44
CA TRP A 69 -3.19 -9.24 -2.08
C TRP A 69 -3.78 -8.50 -3.27
N GLY A 70 -3.42 -7.23 -3.51
CA GLY A 70 -3.98 -6.43 -4.60
C GLY A 70 -5.39 -5.95 -4.28
N GLU A 71 -5.79 -6.08 -3.02
CA GLU A 71 -7.03 -5.52 -2.52
C GLU A 71 -6.78 -4.05 -2.22
N ASP A 72 -7.33 -3.17 -3.05
CA ASP A 72 -7.55 -1.79 -2.63
C ASP A 72 -8.34 -1.86 -1.32
N GLU A 73 -7.89 -1.16 -0.29
CA GLU A 73 -8.63 -1.16 0.96
C GLU A 73 -10.07 -0.81 0.61
N LYS A 74 -11.00 -1.69 0.99
CA LYS A 74 -12.39 -1.27 1.19
C LYS A 74 -12.39 -0.37 2.43
N THR A 75 -11.66 0.74 2.42
CA THR A 75 -11.98 1.86 3.30
C THR A 75 -13.42 2.15 2.95
N PRO A 76 -14.37 1.90 3.86
CA PRO A 76 -15.74 2.20 3.55
C PRO A 76 -15.80 3.71 3.37
N THR A 77 -15.88 4.14 2.11
CA THR A 77 -16.06 5.55 1.78
C THR A 77 -17.35 6.00 2.42
N LEU A 78 -17.47 7.29 2.73
CA LEU A 78 -18.72 7.85 3.22
C LEU A 78 -19.90 7.48 2.28
N GLU A 79 -19.64 7.42 0.98
CA GLU A 79 -20.57 6.94 -0.05
C GLU A 79 -21.03 5.49 0.17
N SER A 80 -20.12 4.60 0.59
CA SER A 80 -20.45 3.20 0.91
C SER A 80 -21.29 3.05 2.18
N PHE A 81 -21.19 4.00 3.12
CA PHE A 81 -22.07 4.06 4.29
C PHE A 81 -23.44 4.60 3.93
N ILE A 82 -23.50 5.72 3.20
CA ILE A 82 -24.75 6.37 2.78
C ILE A 82 -25.62 5.42 1.94
N SER A 83 -25.01 4.57 1.12
CA SER A 83 -25.74 3.63 0.24
C SER A 83 -26.25 2.36 0.93
N LYS A 84 -25.74 2.00 2.12
CA LYS A 84 -26.12 0.76 2.84
C LYS A 84 -27.18 0.97 3.90
N THR A 85 -27.40 2.22 4.32
CA THR A 85 -28.46 2.56 5.25
C THR A 85 -29.64 3.08 4.44
N GLU A 86 -30.77 2.36 4.43
CA GLU A 86 -32.07 3.02 4.23
C GLU A 86 -32.06 4.24 5.16
N ILE A 87 -32.03 5.44 4.58
CA ILE A 87 -31.83 6.66 5.34
C ILE A 87 -33.06 6.81 6.24
N HIS A 88 -32.96 6.39 7.49
CA HIS A 88 -33.89 6.81 8.51
C HIS A 88 -33.71 8.32 8.62
N THR A 89 -34.72 9.06 8.17
CA THR A 89 -34.81 10.51 8.34
C THR A 89 -34.75 10.83 9.83
N GLY A 90 -33.73 11.60 10.23
CA GLY A 90 -33.45 11.93 11.63
C GLY A 90 -32.48 13.09 11.76
N LEU A 91 -32.36 13.65 12.95
CA LEU A 91 -31.38 14.68 13.29
C LEU A 91 -30.03 14.01 13.59
N TYR A 92 -29.01 14.38 12.83
CA TYR A 92 -27.64 13.92 13.06
C TYR A 92 -26.76 15.10 13.48
N GLU A 93 -26.00 14.92 14.55
CA GLU A 93 -24.90 15.82 14.90
C GLU A 93 -23.61 15.26 14.32
N ILE A 94 -23.04 15.96 13.34
CA ILE A 94 -21.78 15.57 12.70
C ILE A 94 -20.73 16.62 13.06
N THR A 95 -19.68 16.18 13.74
CA THR A 95 -18.51 17.04 13.99
C THR A 95 -17.38 16.66 13.04
N LEU A 96 -17.20 17.45 11.99
CA LEU A 96 -16.09 17.30 11.05
C LEU A 96 -14.84 17.95 11.64
N LYS A 97 -13.85 17.12 12.03
CA LYS A 97 -12.53 17.61 12.43
C LYS A 97 -11.59 17.51 11.24
N LYS A 98 -10.93 18.62 10.90
CA LYS A 98 -9.84 18.63 9.94
C LYS A 98 -8.70 17.78 10.51
N VAL A 99 -8.35 16.72 9.80
CA VAL A 99 -7.18 15.89 10.13
C VAL A 99 -6.02 16.41 9.30
N ASP A 100 -4.96 16.85 9.96
CA ASP A 100 -3.69 17.10 9.28
C ASP A 100 -3.08 15.77 8.86
N PRO A 101 -2.74 15.56 7.57
CA PRO A 101 -2.22 14.28 7.07
C PRO A 101 -0.83 13.90 7.63
N LYS A 102 -0.19 14.77 8.42
CA LYS A 102 1.19 14.60 8.93
C LYS A 102 1.28 14.22 10.41
N SER A 103 0.45 13.30 10.87
CA SER A 103 0.64 12.69 12.20
C SER A 103 0.74 11.16 12.11
N LYS A 104 1.70 10.66 11.34
CA LYS A 104 2.28 9.33 11.56
C LYS A 104 3.66 9.53 12.21
N LYS A 105 3.74 9.28 13.51
CA LYS A 105 5.00 9.10 14.25
C LYS A 105 5.64 7.78 13.86
#